data_AF-A0A929FP50-F1
#
_entry.id   AF-A0A929FP50-F1
#
_cell.length_a   1.000
_cell.length_b   1.000
_cell.length_c   1.000
_cell.angle_alpha   90.00
_cell.angle_beta   90.00
_cell.angle_gamma   90.00
#
_symmetry.space_group_name_H-M   'P 1'
#
loop_
_entity.id
_entity.type
_entity.pdbx_description
1 polymer ?
#
loop_
_entity_poly.entity_id
_entity_poly.type
_entity_poly.pdbx_seq_one_letter_code
_entity_poly.pdbx_strand_id
1 'polypeptide(L)' 'MEKEPRIRWHFRRWQAEKNVSNGELAKTLKVSYNTVSRWKQSDYLPKLDDRMLAKICLFFNIDISDLLSLEKESD' A
#
# COMPACT_ATOMS: atom_id res chain seq x y z
N MET A 1 12.43 -4.09 -24.73
CA MET A 1 12.13 -5.05 -23.65
C MET A 1 10.76 -4.67 -23.16
N GLU A 2 9.76 -5.49 -23.46
CA GLU A 2 8.37 -5.32 -22.99
C GLU A 2 8.41 -5.33 -21.45
N LYS A 3 7.83 -4.32 -20.79
CA LYS A 3 7.78 -4.25 -19.34
C LYS A 3 6.61 -5.09 -18.88
N GLU A 4 6.87 -6.09 -18.03
CA GLU A 4 5.80 -6.89 -17.43
C GLU A 4 4.78 -5.98 -16.70
N PRO A 5 3.47 -6.27 -16.80
CA PRO A 5 2.45 -5.51 -16.09
C PRO A 5 2.67 -5.62 -14.58
N ARG A 6 2.54 -4.51 -13.86
CA ARG A 6 2.74 -4.47 -12.41
C ARG A 6 1.60 -3.75 -11.72
N ILE A 7 1.42 -4.04 -10.43
CA ILE A 7 0.46 -3.33 -9.59
C ILE A 7 1.20 -2.24 -8.83
N ARG A 8 0.88 -0.99 -9.14
CA ARG A 8 1.33 0.21 -8.43
C ARG A 8 0.72 0.24 -7.03
N TRP A 9 1.54 0.64 -6.06
CA TRP A 9 1.18 0.70 -4.64
C TRP A 9 1.20 2.13 -4.13
N HIS A 10 0.02 2.70 -3.90
CA HIS A 10 -0.14 4.12 -3.54
C HIS A 10 -0.11 4.39 -2.03
N PHE A 11 0.30 3.40 -1.22
CA PHE A 11 0.27 3.50 0.24
C PHE A 11 1.06 4.68 0.80
N ARG A 12 2.24 4.98 0.25
CA ARG A 12 3.05 6.12 0.71
C ARG A 12 2.29 7.43 0.59
N ARG A 13 1.51 7.59 -0.48
CA ARG A 13 0.65 8.76 -0.72
C ARG A 13 -0.44 8.84 0.34
N TRP A 14 -1.22 7.77 0.50
CA TRP A 14 -2.32 7.73 1.48
C TRP A 14 -1.85 7.92 2.92
N GLN A 15 -0.70 7.37 3.27
CA GLN A 15 -0.09 7.58 4.57
C GLN A 15 0.27 9.06 4.82
N ALA A 16 0.78 9.76 3.80
CA ALA A 16 1.08 11.18 3.89
C ALA A 16 -0.19 12.04 3.95
N GLU A 17 -1.18 11.78 3.08
CA GLU A 17 -2.45 12.52 3.03
C GLU A 17 -3.25 12.40 4.34
N LYS A 18 -3.20 11.24 5.00
CA LYS A 18 -3.87 11.00 6.29
C LYS A 18 -3.01 11.38 7.50
N ASN A 19 -1.78 11.85 7.29
CA ASN A 19 -0.81 12.21 8.33
C ASN A 19 -0.57 11.09 9.37
N VAL A 20 -0.49 9.84 8.91
CA VAL A 20 -0.35 8.68 9.80
C VAL A 20 1.11 8.23 9.90
N SER A 21 1.60 8.09 11.13
CA SER A 21 2.97 7.58 11.34
C SER A 21 3.09 6.08 11.07
N ASN A 22 4.29 5.60 10.75
CA ASN A 22 4.55 4.16 10.59
C ASN A 22 4.21 3.38 11.87
N GLY A 23 4.48 3.96 13.05
CA GLY A 23 4.24 3.33 14.34
C GLY A 23 2.76 3.17 14.66
N GLU A 24 1.95 4.17 14.33
CA GLU A 24 0.50 4.13 14.49
C GLU A 24 -0.14 3.05 13.61
N LEU A 25 0.24 3.00 12.33
CA LEU A 25 -0.18 1.94 11.40
C LEU A 25 0.24 0.56 11.89
N ALA A 26 1.49 0.41 12.34
CA ALA A 26 2.02 -0.85 12.83
C ALA A 26 1.21 -1.36 14.04
N LYS A 27 0.91 -0.47 14.99
CA LYS A 27 0.11 -0.77 16.17
C LYS A 27 -1.32 -1.17 15.80
N THR A 28 -1.97 -0.39 14.94
CA THR A 28 -3.37 -0.62 14.56
C THR A 28 -3.54 -1.89 13.73
N LEU A 29 -2.64 -2.14 12.77
CA LEU A 29 -2.68 -3.31 11.89
C LEU A 29 -2.05 -4.56 12.51
N LYS A 30 -1.46 -4.44 13.71
CA LYS A 30 -0.75 -5.51 14.43
C LYS A 30 0.38 -6.12 13.60
N VAL A 31 1.20 -5.25 12.99
CA VAL A 31 2.40 -5.63 12.24
C VAL A 31 3.63 -4.93 12.80
N SER A 32 4.83 -5.36 12.39
CA SER A 32 6.05 -4.68 12.82
C SER A 32 6.19 -3.30 12.18
N TYR A 33 6.85 -2.37 12.86
CA TYR A 33 7.24 -1.08 12.28
C TYR A 33 8.02 -1.25 10.96
N ASN A 34 8.92 -2.23 10.92
CA ASN A 34 9.73 -2.55 9.74
C ASN A 34 8.87 -3.01 8.56
N THR A 35 7.79 -3.73 8.83
CA THR A 35 6.81 -4.15 7.81
C THR A 35 6.18 -2.91 7.16
N VAL A 36 5.68 -1.96 7.95
CA VAL A 36 5.09 -0.71 7.43
C VAL A 36 6.13 0.13 6.69
N SER A 37 7.36 0.21 7.21
CA SER A 37 8.45 0.92 6.54
C SER A 37 8.73 0.35 5.14
N ARG A 38 8.81 -0.99 5.01
CA ARG A 38 8.98 -1.65 3.71
C ARG A 38 7.82 -1.40 2.76
N TRP A 39 6.58 -1.43 3.27
CA TRP A 39 5.40 -1.08 2.47
C TRP A 39 5.48 0.36 1.96
N LYS A 40 5.86 1.32 2.81
CA LYS A 40 6.00 2.74 2.43
C LYS A 40 7.10 2.97 1.38
N GLN A 41 8.18 2.20 1.43
CA GLN A 41 9.32 2.31 0.51
C GLN A 41 9.08 1.60 -0.83
N SER A 42 8.11 0.70 -0.90
CA SER A 42 7.80 -0.02 -2.15
C SER A 42 6.99 0.87 -3.09
N ASP A 43 7.35 0.91 -4.36
CA ASP A 43 6.54 1.58 -5.40
C ASP A 43 5.45 0.66 -5.99
N TYR A 44 5.55 -0.64 -5.72
CA TYR A 44 4.69 -1.70 -6.24
C TYR A 44 4.16 -2.58 -5.12
N LEU A 45 3.06 -3.29 -5.38
CA LEU A 45 2.39 -4.14 -4.39
C LEU A 45 3.38 -5.13 -3.75
N PRO A 46 3.69 -5.01 -2.45
CA PRO A 46 4.51 -6.00 -1.75
C PRO A 46 3.76 -7.32 -1.61
N LYS A 47 4.46 -8.39 -1.21
CA LYS A 47 3.79 -9.65 -0.82
C LYS A 47 2.89 -9.37 0.39
N LEU A 48 1.58 -9.34 0.15
CA LEU A 48 0.54 -9.05 1.11
C LEU A 48 -0.66 -9.95 0.82
N ASP A 49 -1.32 -10.43 1.87
CA ASP A 49 -2.57 -11.17 1.70
C ASP A 49 -3.77 -10.23 1.51
N ASP A 50 -4.88 -10.79 1.04
CA ASP A 50 -6.15 -10.11 0.79
C ASP A 50 -6.74 -9.48 2.06
N ARG A 51 -6.62 -10.16 3.20
CA ARG A 51 -7.10 -9.68 4.51
C ARG A 51 -6.37 -8.43 4.96
N MET A 52 -5.06 -8.36 4.74
CA MET A 52 -4.25 -7.20 5.09
C MET A 52 -4.53 -6.03 4.15
N LEU A 53 -4.75 -6.30 2.85
CA LEU A 53 -5.21 -5.28 1.90
C LEU A 53 -6.52 -4.65 2.39
N ALA A 54 -7.50 -5.48 2.73
CA ALA A 54 -8.79 -5.01 3.26
C ALA A 54 -8.65 -4.18 4.54
N LYS A 55 -7.79 -4.61 5.49
CA LYS A 55 -7.52 -3.83 6.71
C LYS A 55 -6.90 -2.46 6.43
N ILE A 56 -5.99 -2.38 5.46
CA ILE A 56 -5.37 -1.11 5.07
C ILE A 56 -6.41 -0.17 4.44
N CYS A 57 -7.26 -0.69 3.54
CA CYS A 57 -8.36 0.08 2.96
C CYS A 57 -9.32 0.61 4.02
N LEU A 58 -9.76 -0.25 4.96
CA LEU A 58 -10.62 0.15 6.07
C LEU A 58 -9.95 1.18 6.98
N PHE A 59 -8.65 1.01 7.26
CA PHE A 59 -7.90 1.95 8.11
C PHE A 59 -7.85 3.36 7.50
N PHE A 60 -7.60 3.47 6.19
CA PHE A 60 -7.56 4.76 5.51
C PHE A 60 -8.94 5.28 5.09
N ASN A 61 -9.99 4.45 5.19
CA ASN A 61 -11.33 4.69 4.67
C ASN A 61 -11.32 5.02 3.18
N ILE A 62 -10.76 4.09 2.38
CA ILE A 62 -10.60 4.20 0.91
C ILE A 62 -11.00 2.90 0.23
N ASP A 63 -11.25 2.96 -1.08
CA ASP A 63 -11.48 1.77 -1.89
C ASP A 63 -10.16 1.13 -2.33
N ILE A 64 -10.19 -0.14 -2.73
CA ILE A 64 -8.99 -0.86 -3.18
C ILE A 64 -8.37 -0.22 -4.44
N SER A 65 -9.18 0.38 -5.31
CA SER A 65 -8.75 1.10 -6.50
C SER A 65 -7.99 2.39 -6.20
N ASP A 66 -8.19 2.96 -5.02
CA ASP A 66 -7.41 4.12 -4.57
C ASP A 66 -6.01 3.71 -4.11
N LEU A 67 -5.90 2.51 -3.54
CA LEU A 67 -4.66 1.96 -3.02
C LEU A 67 -3.80 1.32 -4.13
N LEU A 68 -4.45 0.73 -5.14
CA LEU A 68 -3.82 -0.07 -6.20
C LEU A 68 -4.21 0.43 -7.58
N SER A 69 -3.24 0.49 -8.49
CA SER A 69 -3.52 0.68 -9.92
C SER A 69 -2.73 -0.33 -10.75
N LEU A 70 -3.37 -0.89 -11.78
CA LEU A 70 -2.67 -1.71 -12.75
C LEU A 70 -1.85 -0.79 -13.66
N GLU A 71 -0.53 -0.91 -13.59
CA GLU A 71 0.37 -0.34 -14.58
C GLU A 71 0.35 -1.27 -15.79
N LYS A 72 -0.46 -0.87 -16.78
CA LYS A 72 -0.46 -1.48 -18.10
C LYS A 72 0.64 -0.83 -18.92
N GLU A 73 1.17 -1.56 -19.90
CA GLU A 73 1.94 -0.88 -20.95
C GLU A 73 1.06 0.14 -21.68
N SER A 74 1.70 1.25 -22.05
CA SER A 74 1.21 2.39 -22.85
C SER A 74 0.47 3.51 -22.09
N ASP A 75 1.19 4.60 -21.82
CA ASP A 75 1.11 5.83 -22.63
C ASP A 75 2.51 6.44 -22.82
#